data_AF-X0WYM5-F1
#
_entry.id   AF-X0WYM5-F1
#
_cell.length_a   1.000
_cell.length_b   1.000
_cell.length_c   1.000
_cell.angle_alpha   90.00
_cell.angle_beta   90.00
_cell.angle_gamma   90.00
#
_symmetry.space_group_name_H-M   'P 1'
#
loop_
_entity.id
_entity.type
_entity.pdbx_description
1 polymer ?
#
loop_
_entity_poly.entity_id
_entity_poly.type
_entity_poly.pdbx_seq_one_letter_code
_entity_poly.pdbx_strand_id
1 'polypeptide(L)'
;LAIVLFALMAISDALDGFLARQLGEETPLGRFLDPVGDKLLIASAVVLLSIDATAVPDFQLPSFVPVIAVGKDVLTVIGFGLVYATTGEFFVQPRVLGKACTLIQLVTVGYCLVAPDLAPILPHGILWVLCWLASVLAVVALIDYVRIGNRFAAEHQAKVQGADTDE
;
A
#
# COMPACT_ATOMS: atom_id res chain seq x y z
N LEU A 1 24.53 15.01 0.26
CA LEU A 1 24.56 13.99 1.33
C LEU A 1 23.31 13.10 1.27
N ALA A 2 22.10 13.68 1.20
CA ALA A 2 20.84 12.94 1.15
C ALA A 2 20.65 12.01 -0.06
N ILE A 3 21.11 12.37 -1.28
CA ILE A 3 21.06 11.45 -2.45
C ILE A 3 21.92 10.21 -2.22
N VAL A 4 23.09 10.38 -1.59
CA VAL A 4 23.98 9.25 -1.25
C VAL A 4 23.35 8.41 -0.15
N LEU A 5 22.69 9.03 0.84
CA LEU A 5 21.91 8.34 1.87
C LEU A 5 20.69 7.61 1.31
N PHE A 6 19.96 8.19 0.35
CA PHE A 6 18.81 7.56 -0.30
C PHE A 6 19.24 6.41 -1.20
N ALA A 7 20.30 6.59 -1.99
CA ALA A 7 20.90 5.51 -2.76
C ALA A 7 21.43 4.40 -1.83
N LEU A 8 22.06 4.76 -0.70
CA LEU A 8 22.47 3.80 0.32
C LEU A 8 21.29 3.10 0.98
N MET A 9 20.18 3.79 1.28
CA MET A 9 18.97 3.18 1.85
C MET A 9 18.28 2.26 0.86
N ALA A 10 18.12 2.67 -0.40
CA ALA A 10 17.54 1.83 -1.45
C ALA A 10 18.40 0.59 -1.74
N ILE A 11 19.73 0.74 -1.68
CA ILE A 11 20.68 -0.39 -1.77
C ILE A 11 20.62 -1.24 -0.50
N SER A 12 20.50 -0.64 0.69
CA SER A 12 20.41 -1.36 1.97
C SER A 12 19.13 -2.19 2.05
N ASP A 13 17.97 -1.65 1.66
CA ASP A 13 16.70 -2.39 1.59
C ASP A 13 16.78 -3.54 0.58
N ALA A 14 17.42 -3.31 -0.57
CA ALA A 14 17.64 -4.35 -1.56
C ALA A 14 18.61 -5.43 -1.05
N LEU A 15 19.57 -5.06 -0.22
CA LEU A 15 20.57 -5.95 0.35
C LEU A 15 20.01 -6.73 1.55
N ASP A 16 19.24 -6.10 2.43
CA ASP A 16 18.58 -6.74 3.57
C ASP A 16 17.48 -7.69 3.09
N GLY A 17 16.72 -7.31 2.06
CA GLY A 17 15.78 -8.20 1.38
C GLY A 17 16.44 -9.36 0.62
N PHE A 18 17.69 -9.21 0.19
CA PHE A 18 18.48 -10.28 -0.43
C PHE A 18 19.12 -11.22 0.62
N LEU A 19 19.66 -10.67 1.71
CA LEU A 19 20.22 -11.43 2.84
C LEU A 19 19.14 -12.23 3.57
N ALA A 20 17.95 -11.65 3.79
CA ALA A 20 16.82 -12.36 4.41
C ALA A 20 16.40 -13.61 3.61
N ARG A 21 16.44 -13.53 2.27
CA ARG A 21 16.16 -14.68 1.39
C ARG A 21 17.29 -15.71 1.35
N GLN A 22 18.54 -15.28 1.56
CA GLN A 22 19.70 -16.17 1.59
C GLN A 22 19.88 -16.89 2.94
N LEU A 23 19.44 -16.28 4.04
CA LEU A 23 19.63 -16.81 5.40
C LEU A 23 18.55 -17.80 5.84
N GLY A 24 17.44 -17.94 5.11
CA GLY A 24 16.43 -18.99 5.34
C GLY A 24 15.65 -18.90 6.67
N GLU A 25 15.94 -17.90 7.51
CA GLU A 25 15.33 -17.63 8.81
C GLU A 25 14.04 -16.78 8.67
N GLU A 26 13.15 -17.18 7.77
CA GLU A 26 11.81 -16.59 7.69
C GLU A 26 10.86 -17.33 8.64
N THR A 27 10.70 -16.81 9.85
CA THR A 27 9.64 -17.31 10.74
C THR A 27 8.26 -17.02 10.12
N PRO A 28 7.26 -17.91 10.29
CA PRO A 28 5.91 -17.68 9.76
C PRO A 28 5.27 -16.38 10.29
N LEU A 29 5.65 -15.97 11.49
CA LEU A 29 5.27 -14.70 12.11
C LEU A 29 5.96 -13.50 11.43
N GLY A 30 7.26 -13.59 11.15
CA GLY A 30 8.01 -12.58 10.42
C GLY A 30 7.44 -12.33 9.02
N ARG A 31 7.10 -13.40 8.28
CA ARG A 31 6.52 -13.30 6.93
C ARG A 31 5.17 -12.59 6.88
N PHE A 32 4.42 -12.56 7.99
CA PHE A 32 3.16 -11.82 8.12
C PHE A 32 3.36 -10.39 8.64
N LEU A 33 4.32 -10.19 9.56
CA LEU A 33 4.59 -8.88 10.13
C LEU A 33 5.29 -7.93 9.16
N ASP A 34 6.13 -8.44 8.26
CA ASP A 34 6.91 -7.65 7.30
C ASP A 34 5.99 -6.75 6.41
N PRO A 35 4.98 -7.29 5.72
CA PRO A 35 4.11 -6.47 4.85
C PRO A 35 3.14 -5.57 5.62
N VAL A 36 2.87 -5.90 6.90
CA VAL A 36 2.04 -5.08 7.78
C VAL A 36 2.83 -3.87 8.27
N GLY A 37 4.08 -4.08 8.69
CA GLY A 37 5.02 -3.03 9.07
C GLY A 37 5.23 -2.04 7.92
N ASP A 38 5.49 -2.54 6.71
CA ASP A 38 5.69 -1.70 5.52
C ASP A 38 4.48 -0.80 5.23
N LYS A 39 3.27 -1.36 5.30
CA LYS A 39 2.04 -0.58 5.07
C LYS A 39 1.81 0.46 6.15
N LEU A 40 2.07 0.13 7.42
CA LEU A 40 1.92 1.06 8.52
C LEU A 40 2.96 2.19 8.45
N LEU A 41 4.18 1.89 8.02
CA LEU A 41 5.22 2.89 7.81
C LEU A 41 4.80 3.87 6.72
N ILE A 42 4.37 3.38 5.55
CA ILE A 42 3.91 4.24 4.45
C ILE A 42 2.69 5.05 4.87
N ALA A 43 1.70 4.44 5.52
CA ALA A 43 0.50 5.14 5.99
C ALA A 43 0.84 6.26 6.97
N SER A 44 1.73 5.98 7.94
CA SER A 44 2.18 6.98 8.93
C SER A 44 2.96 8.12 8.26
N ALA A 45 3.83 7.80 7.30
CA ALA A 45 4.62 8.81 6.58
C ALA A 45 3.72 9.75 5.76
N VAL A 46 2.74 9.21 5.02
CA VAL A 46 1.79 10.02 4.24
C VAL A 46 0.93 10.92 5.15
N VAL A 47 0.53 10.42 6.33
CA VAL A 47 -0.23 11.22 7.31
C VAL A 47 0.63 12.34 7.88
N LEU A 48 1.84 12.04 8.35
CA LEU A 48 2.74 13.04 8.93
C LEU A 48 3.11 14.13 7.92
N LEU A 49 3.40 13.77 6.68
CA LEU A 49 3.74 14.73 5.63
C LEU A 49 2.55 15.60 5.16
N SER A 50 1.32 15.22 5.52
CA SER A 50 0.12 16.02 5.24
C SER A 50 -0.20 17.03 6.34
N ILE A 51 0.31 16.85 7.56
CA ILE A 51 0.04 17.72 8.71
C ILE A 51 0.97 18.94 8.64
N ASP A 52 0.42 20.16 8.70
CA ASP A 52 1.18 21.41 8.63
C ASP A 52 2.40 21.46 9.57
N ALA A 53 2.28 20.88 10.77
CA ALA A 53 3.34 20.88 11.78
C ALA A 53 4.54 19.98 11.46
N THR A 54 4.36 18.97 10.61
CA THR A 54 5.38 17.98 10.23
C THR A 54 5.60 17.93 8.71
N ALA A 55 4.91 18.78 7.96
CA ALA A 55 5.06 18.93 6.54
C ALA A 55 6.43 19.49 6.19
N VAL A 56 6.93 19.08 5.03
CA VAL A 56 8.13 19.66 4.44
C VAL A 56 7.75 21.01 3.84
N PRO A 57 8.47 22.11 4.15
CA PRO A 57 8.23 23.41 3.55
C PRO A 57 8.17 23.32 2.02
N ASP A 58 7.16 23.94 1.41
CA ASP A 58 6.88 23.94 -0.05
C ASP A 58 6.48 22.58 -0.69
N PHE A 59 6.61 21.46 0.04
CA PHE A 59 6.31 20.10 -0.45
C PHE A 59 5.27 19.37 0.43
N GLN A 60 4.32 20.12 0.98
CA GLN A 60 3.22 19.55 1.77
C GLN A 60 2.34 18.64 0.92
N LEU A 61 2.01 17.46 1.47
CA LEU A 61 1.04 16.57 0.83
C LEU A 61 -0.39 17.11 1.00
N PRO A 62 -1.20 17.13 -0.08
CA PRO A 62 -2.62 17.44 0.03
C PRO A 62 -3.35 16.45 0.93
N SER A 63 -4.28 16.95 1.75
CA SER A 63 -5.03 16.14 2.73
C SER A 63 -5.85 15.00 2.14
N PHE A 64 -6.21 15.05 0.85
CA PHE A 64 -6.91 13.96 0.20
C PHE A 64 -6.03 12.71 0.01
N VAL A 65 -4.70 12.86 -0.08
CA VAL A 65 -3.78 11.73 -0.31
C VAL A 65 -3.77 10.75 0.88
N PRO A 66 -3.51 11.18 2.14
CA PRO A 66 -3.59 10.28 3.30
C PRO A 66 -4.99 9.70 3.49
N VAL A 67 -6.04 10.50 3.29
CA VAL A 67 -7.44 10.04 3.45
C VAL A 67 -7.74 8.89 2.49
N ILE A 68 -7.37 9.02 1.21
CA ILE A 68 -7.57 7.96 0.22
C ILE A 68 -6.64 6.76 0.48
N ALA A 69 -5.39 7.01 0.84
CA ALA A 69 -4.39 5.97 1.14
C ALA A 69 -4.84 5.06 2.29
N VAL A 70 -5.09 5.67 3.45
CA VAL A 70 -5.53 4.97 4.66
C VAL A 70 -6.93 4.41 4.46
N GLY A 71 -7.83 5.17 3.84
CA GLY A 71 -9.18 4.72 3.53
C GLY A 71 -9.20 3.45 2.68
N LYS A 72 -8.37 3.37 1.62
CA LYS A 72 -8.20 2.14 0.83
C LYS A 72 -7.75 0.97 1.69
N ASP A 73 -6.72 1.15 2.53
CA ASP A 73 -6.18 0.07 3.33
C ASP A 73 -7.18 -0.45 4.36
N VAL A 74 -7.86 0.46 5.07
CA VAL A 74 -8.91 0.13 6.04
C VAL A 74 -10.07 -0.59 5.36
N LEU A 75 -10.58 -0.06 4.25
CA LEU A 75 -11.69 -0.69 3.50
C LEU A 75 -11.31 -2.05 2.92
N THR A 76 -10.06 -2.22 2.48
CA THR A 76 -9.56 -3.50 1.99
C THR A 76 -9.55 -4.54 3.12
N VAL A 77 -9.04 -4.18 4.30
CA VAL A 77 -9.02 -5.07 5.47
C VAL A 77 -10.44 -5.42 5.94
N ILE A 78 -11.34 -4.44 6.02
CA ILE A 78 -12.74 -4.67 6.39
C ILE A 78 -13.42 -5.58 5.36
N GLY A 79 -13.23 -5.32 4.07
CA GLY A 79 -13.81 -6.14 3.00
C GLY A 79 -13.34 -7.58 3.04
N PHE A 80 -12.04 -7.83 3.22
CA PHE A 80 -11.51 -9.18 3.42
C PHE A 80 -12.06 -9.83 4.69
N GLY A 81 -12.14 -9.09 5.80
CA GLY A 81 -12.71 -9.59 7.05
C GLY A 81 -14.18 -10.01 6.92
N LEU A 82 -14.98 -9.25 6.17
CA LEU A 82 -16.38 -9.58 5.92
C LEU A 82 -16.51 -10.84 5.07
N VAL A 83 -15.75 -10.95 3.99
CA VAL A 83 -15.74 -12.16 3.14
C VAL A 83 -15.32 -13.38 3.96
N TYR A 84 -14.28 -13.27 4.77
CA TYR A 84 -13.82 -14.34 5.65
C TYR A 84 -14.90 -14.75 6.67
N ALA A 85 -15.58 -13.78 7.30
CA ALA A 85 -16.66 -14.08 8.24
C ALA A 85 -17.84 -14.84 7.59
N THR A 86 -18.09 -14.62 6.29
CA THR A 86 -19.18 -15.28 5.55
C THR A 86 -18.79 -16.62 4.91
N THR A 87 -17.53 -16.81 4.53
CA THR A 87 -17.07 -17.99 3.76
C THR A 87 -16.16 -18.92 4.55
N GLY A 88 -15.57 -18.45 5.66
CA GLY A 88 -14.56 -19.20 6.42
C GLY A 88 -13.24 -19.43 5.69
N GLU A 89 -13.12 -19.00 4.43
CA GLU A 89 -11.93 -19.20 3.60
C GLU A 89 -11.12 -17.90 3.47
N PHE A 90 -9.82 -18.00 3.75
CA PHE A 90 -8.90 -16.88 3.64
C PHE A 90 -8.36 -16.77 2.21
N PHE A 91 -9.07 -16.06 1.33
CA PHE A 91 -8.65 -15.86 -0.05
C PHE A 91 -7.95 -14.51 -0.24
N VAL A 92 -6.62 -14.50 -0.15
CA VAL A 92 -5.80 -13.31 -0.46
C VAL A 92 -5.09 -13.51 -1.78
N GLN A 93 -5.67 -12.98 -2.86
CA GLN A 93 -4.97 -12.92 -4.15
C GLN A 93 -4.07 -11.67 -4.22
N PRO A 94 -2.74 -11.84 -4.39
CA PRO A 94 -1.84 -10.71 -4.59
C PRO A 94 -2.13 -10.04 -5.93
N ARG A 95 -2.51 -8.76 -5.88
CA ARG A 95 -2.92 -7.98 -7.05
C ARG A 95 -1.88 -6.94 -7.44
N VAL A 96 -1.60 -6.87 -8.74
CA VAL A 96 -0.60 -5.96 -9.31
C VAL A 96 -0.99 -4.50 -9.06
N LEU A 97 -2.28 -4.17 -9.11
CA LEU A 97 -2.79 -2.81 -8.84
C LEU A 97 -2.53 -2.36 -7.41
N GLY A 98 -2.73 -3.25 -6.43
CA GLY A 98 -2.43 -2.97 -5.03
C GLY A 98 -0.93 -2.70 -4.80
N LYS A 99 -0.06 -3.52 -5.42
CA LYS A 99 1.40 -3.34 -5.37
C LYS A 99 1.87 -2.06 -6.08
N ALA A 100 1.27 -1.74 -7.22
CA ALA A 100 1.58 -0.52 -7.97
C ALA A 100 1.19 0.74 -7.18
N CYS A 101 0.02 0.73 -6.53
CA CYS A 101 -0.41 1.80 -5.65
C CYS A 101 0.59 2.05 -4.51
N THR A 102 1.00 0.99 -3.80
CA THR A 102 1.96 1.13 -2.69
C THR A 102 3.33 1.60 -3.16
N LEU A 103 3.79 1.14 -4.33
CA LEU A 103 5.03 1.60 -4.93
C LEU A 103 4.98 3.10 -5.26
N ILE A 104 3.90 3.58 -5.88
CA ILE A 104 3.74 5.00 -6.19
C ILE A 104 3.62 5.84 -4.92
N GLN A 105 2.96 5.34 -3.87
CA GLN A 105 2.93 6.01 -2.56
C GLN A 105 4.32 6.12 -1.94
N LEU A 106 5.11 5.05 -1.97
CA LEU A 106 6.49 5.05 -1.49
C LEU A 106 7.34 6.07 -2.26
N VAL A 107 7.22 6.11 -3.59
CA VAL A 107 7.90 7.11 -4.43
C VAL A 107 7.44 8.53 -4.10
N THR A 108 6.15 8.74 -3.84
CA THR A 108 5.60 10.06 -3.47
C THR A 108 6.17 10.54 -2.14
N VAL A 109 6.22 9.67 -1.12
CA VAL A 109 6.82 9.95 0.18
C VAL A 109 8.32 10.25 0.04
N GLY A 110 9.05 9.40 -0.70
CA GLY A 110 10.47 9.59 -0.96
C GLY A 110 10.75 10.91 -1.69
N TYR A 111 9.89 11.28 -2.65
CA TYR A 111 9.96 12.57 -3.33
C TYR A 111 9.81 13.74 -2.35
N CYS A 112 8.78 13.74 -1.49
CA CYS A 112 8.59 14.80 -0.50
C CYS A 112 9.79 14.98 0.43
N LEU A 113 10.45 13.89 0.82
CA LEU A 113 11.61 13.93 1.71
C LEU A 113 12.89 14.46 1.01
N VAL A 114 13.07 14.16 -0.27
CA VAL A 114 14.28 14.54 -1.04
C VAL A 114 14.14 15.89 -1.74
N ALA A 115 12.91 16.28 -2.08
CA ALA A 115 12.60 17.50 -2.81
C ALA A 115 13.17 18.81 -2.21
N PRO A 116 13.15 19.07 -0.89
CA PRO A 116 13.74 20.29 -0.33
C PRO A 116 15.26 20.38 -0.56
N ASP A 117 15.98 19.26 -0.54
CA ASP A 117 17.43 19.24 -0.80
C ASP A 117 17.76 19.41 -2.29
N LEU A 118 16.81 19.12 -3.17
CA LEU A 118 16.93 19.17 -4.64
C LEU A 118 16.01 20.23 -5.26
N ALA A 119 15.53 21.20 -4.47
CA ALA A 119 14.60 22.25 -4.89
C ALA A 119 14.95 22.96 -6.21
N PRO A 120 16.24 23.24 -6.57
CA PRO A 120 16.55 23.85 -7.86
C PRO A 120 16.40 22.91 -9.08
N ILE A 121 16.27 21.60 -8.87
CA ILE A 121 16.19 20.57 -9.94
C ILE A 121 14.78 19.96 -10.01
N LEU A 122 14.06 19.92 -8.89
CA LEU A 122 12.79 19.23 -8.77
C LEU A 122 11.59 20.18 -8.85
N PRO A 123 10.86 20.24 -9.99
CA PRO A 123 9.69 21.09 -10.11
C PRO A 123 8.54 20.59 -9.24
N HIS A 124 7.86 21.53 -8.58
CA HIS A 124 6.76 21.22 -7.65
C HIS A 124 5.57 20.53 -8.32
N GLY A 125 5.42 20.69 -9.65
CA GLY A 125 4.37 20.03 -10.42
C GLY A 125 4.46 18.50 -10.44
N ILE A 126 5.66 17.92 -10.28
CA ILE A 126 5.82 16.45 -10.24
C ILE A 126 5.16 15.86 -8.99
N LEU A 127 5.25 16.54 -7.84
CA LEU A 127 4.59 16.10 -6.62
C LEU A 127 3.08 16.00 -6.81
N TRP A 128 2.46 17.00 -7.44
CA TRP A 128 1.03 16.98 -7.75
C TRP A 128 0.64 15.83 -8.66
N VAL A 129 1.44 15.55 -9.69
CA VAL A 129 1.22 14.40 -10.59
C VAL A 129 1.31 13.08 -9.82
N LEU A 130 2.32 12.93 -8.96
CA LEU A 130 2.49 11.72 -8.13
C LEU A 130 1.34 11.55 -7.15
N CYS A 131 0.89 12.62 -6.48
CA CYS A 131 -0.25 12.60 -5.56
C CYS A 131 -1.54 12.17 -6.26
N TRP A 132 -1.86 12.76 -7.42
CA TRP A 132 -3.03 12.36 -8.20
C TRP A 132 -2.94 10.92 -8.70
N LEU A 133 -1.77 10.52 -9.21
CA LEU A 133 -1.54 9.15 -9.66
C LEU A 133 -1.71 8.14 -8.51
N ALA A 134 -1.14 8.43 -7.34
CA ALA A 134 -1.27 7.62 -6.13
C ALA A 134 -2.75 7.48 -5.73
N SER A 135 -3.48 8.59 -5.69
CA SER A 135 -4.90 8.60 -5.31
C SER A 135 -5.78 7.86 -6.31
N VAL A 136 -5.57 8.04 -7.62
CA VAL A 136 -6.33 7.33 -8.65
C VAL A 136 -6.05 5.83 -8.59
N LEU A 137 -4.78 5.42 -8.51
CA LEU A 137 -4.43 4.01 -8.36
C LEU A 137 -4.99 3.40 -7.08
N ALA A 138 -5.04 4.16 -5.98
CA ALA A 138 -5.62 3.71 -4.74
C ALA A 138 -7.12 3.42 -4.87
N VAL A 139 -7.87 4.31 -5.52
CA VAL A 139 -9.31 4.13 -5.79
C VAL A 139 -9.53 2.95 -6.74
N VAL A 140 -8.76 2.85 -7.82
CA VAL A 140 -8.87 1.75 -8.79
C VAL A 140 -8.56 0.40 -8.12
N ALA A 141 -7.51 0.34 -7.30
CA ALA A 141 -7.17 -0.85 -6.55
C ALA A 141 -8.30 -1.24 -5.58
N LEU A 142 -8.88 -0.27 -4.86
CA LEU A 142 -10.02 -0.51 -3.96
C LEU A 142 -11.22 -1.11 -4.71
N ILE A 143 -11.59 -0.54 -5.85
CA ILE A 143 -12.70 -1.04 -6.68
C ILE A 143 -12.43 -2.48 -7.13
N ASP A 144 -11.20 -2.77 -7.56
CA ASP A 144 -10.81 -4.11 -7.98
C ASP A 144 -10.91 -5.12 -6.82
N TYR A 145 -10.43 -4.74 -5.62
CA TYR A 145 -10.57 -5.58 -4.41
C TYR A 145 -12.04 -5.87 -4.06
N VAL A 146 -12.90 -4.85 -4.07
CA VAL A 146 -14.33 -5.02 -3.77
C VAL A 146 -15.01 -5.96 -4.78
N ARG A 147 -14.71 -5.80 -6.08
CA ARG A 147 -15.28 -6.67 -7.12
C ARG A 147 -14.89 -8.13 -6.95
N ILE A 148 -13.65 -8.40 -6.54
CA ILE A 148 -13.17 -9.76 -6.30
C ILE A 148 -13.84 -10.36 -5.06
N GLY A 149 -13.90 -9.60 -3.96
CA GLY A 149 -14.58 -10.03 -2.74
C GLY A 149 -16.02 -10.43 -3.01
N ASN A 150 -16.75 -9.62 -3.77
CA ASN A 150 -18.14 -9.91 -4.15
C ASN A 150 -18.27 -11.16 -5.03
N ARG A 151 -17.37 -11.34 -6.00
CA ARG A 151 -17.39 -12.55 -6.87
C ARG A 151 -17.11 -13.81 -6.06
N PHE A 152 -16.12 -13.75 -5.16
CA PHE A 152 -15.77 -14.88 -4.30
C PHE A 152 -16.92 -15.27 -3.37
N ALA A 153 -17.57 -14.29 -2.74
CA ALA A 153 -18.76 -14.53 -1.91
C ALA A 153 -19.91 -15.17 -2.70
N ALA A 154 -20.15 -14.72 -3.94
CA ALA A 154 -21.19 -15.27 -4.81
C ALA A 154 -20.89 -16.72 -5.25
N GLU A 155 -19.64 -17.02 -5.62
CA GLU A 155 -19.21 -18.38 -5.99
C GLU A 155 -19.34 -19.35 -4.81
N HIS A 156 -19.07 -18.90 -3.58
CA HIS A 156 -19.21 -19.72 -2.39
C HIS A 156 -20.68 -20.01 -2.07
N GLN A 157 -21.56 -19.00 -2.18
CA GLN A 157 -23.01 -19.20 -2.02
C GLN A 157 -23.59 -20.19 -3.04
N ALA A 158 -23.18 -20.10 -4.30
CA ALA A 158 -23.62 -21.01 -5.35
C ALA A 158 -23.22 -22.47 -5.08
N LYS A 159 -22.03 -22.71 -4.51
CA LYS A 159 -21.57 -24.05 -4.13
C LYS A 159 -22.37 -24.63 -2.97
N VAL A 160 -22.66 -23.81 -1.94
CA VAL A 160 -23.45 -24.24 -0.78
C VAL A 160 -24.89 -24.57 -1.19
N GLN A 161 -25.51 -23.78 -2.07
CA GLN A 161 -26.88 -24.02 -2.54
C GLN A 161 -27.00 -25.21 -3.50
N GLY A 162 -25.98 -25.45 -4.34
CA GLY A 162 -25.94 -26.62 -5.21
C GLY A 162 -25.79 -27.94 -4.45
N ALA A 163 -25.06 -27.93 -3.33
CA ALA A 163 -24.90 -29.13 -2.49
C ALA A 163 -26.20 -29.55 -1.77
N ASP A 164 -27.09 -28.60 -1.47
CA ASP A 164 -28.35 -28.84 -0.75
C ASP A 164 -29.51 -29.26 -1.68
N THR A 165 -29.31 -29.22 -3.01
CA THR A 165 -30.32 -29.62 -4.01
C THR A 165 -30.11 -31.02 -4.60
N ASP A 166 -28.97 -31.64 -4.30
CA ASP A 166 -28.62 -33.00 -4.73
C ASP A 166 -28.85 -34.08 -3.64
N GLU A 167 -29.33 -33.70 -2.44
CA GLU A 167 -29.84 -34.61 -1.38
C GLU A 167 -31.37 -34.80 -1.45
#